data_AF-A0A834KME6-F1
#
_entry.id   AF-A0A834KME6-F1
#
_cell.length_a   1.000
_cell.length_b   1.000
_cell.length_c   1.000
_cell.angle_alpha   90.00
_cell.angle_beta   90.00
_cell.angle_gamma   90.00
#
_symmetry.space_group_name_H-M   'P 1'
#
loop_
_entity.id
_entity.type
_entity.pdbx_description
1 polymer ?
#
loop_
_entity_poly.entity_id
_entity_poly.type
_entity_poly.pdbx_seq_one_letter_code
_entity_poly.pdbx_strand_id
1 'polypeptide(L)'
;MMDVKKIHEFMELVGRLKHMKRTGWVLRKIPDPETIAGHMYRMAILSLLADSEDNLDKNKIMQMTLIHDLAECIVGDITPFCGVSPEEKHRREDAAMEEICQLLGDKGPTILQIFREYEKQESPEAQYVKDLDRLDLIMQAYEYEKRDNIPGKLEEFFSSSVELINMINEIDWKSADNIFKTFDVNKDGVLDEKEFFLLCEKFYGEEEVNKNEWRVKEIFKIFSLNDEGLKESKWKRCFTKWIQKKPVNVLIVVDVQNDFIDGNLALPNRTGYEVIKPINRLLKKVHWDQVIYSFDWHPKNHISFYDNLAERKLHPSSKITKELAKPFDTVTFLKPRLEQTLWPRHCVMNSWGAKLNSDLYISPDSIQIYKGQNPDSDAYSVFTKENVKTNSKLETILLKIKATDLYICGLATDVCVKATCLDGLSLGYNVIMIEDSCRGIDKNNTEEAKKLIIENGGLVTNSNHVFSLVNEEKRSLILDHQAAKKHFVKPSIPIDNKNALAD
;
A
#
# COMPACT_ATOMS: atom_id res chain seq x y z
N MET A 1 -37.65 -16.91 29.81
CA MET A 1 -37.30 -16.06 30.98
C MET A 1 -36.23 -16.85 31.73
N MET A 2 -35.02 -16.29 31.88
CA MET A 2 -33.91 -16.99 32.52
C MET A 2 -34.28 -17.38 33.96
N ASP A 3 -33.82 -18.55 34.40
CA ASP A 3 -33.98 -19.01 35.78
C ASP A 3 -33.28 -18.02 36.72
N VAL A 4 -34.04 -17.42 37.64
CA VAL A 4 -33.57 -16.40 38.59
C VAL A 4 -32.42 -16.96 39.44
N LYS A 5 -32.44 -18.26 39.75
CA LYS A 5 -31.37 -18.91 40.51
C LYS A 5 -30.07 -18.94 39.70
N LYS A 6 -30.14 -19.28 38.41
CA LYS A 6 -28.97 -19.29 37.52
C LYS A 6 -28.40 -17.89 37.28
N ILE A 7 -29.27 -16.87 37.17
CA ILE A 7 -28.83 -15.47 37.10
C ILE A 7 -28.08 -15.09 38.38
N HIS A 8 -28.60 -15.46 39.55
CA HIS A 8 -27.94 -15.19 40.81
C HIS A 8 -26.54 -15.83 40.86
N GLU A 9 -26.43 -17.11 40.52
CA GLU A 9 -25.16 -17.84 40.44
C GLU A 9 -24.17 -17.18 39.47
N PHE A 10 -24.63 -16.77 38.28
CA PHE A 10 -23.81 -16.03 37.32
C PHE A 10 -23.33 -14.67 37.88
N MET A 11 -24.21 -13.92 38.54
CA MET A 11 -23.86 -12.63 39.13
C MET A 11 -22.92 -12.78 40.33
N GLU A 12 -22.97 -13.89 41.06
CA GLU A 12 -21.98 -14.21 42.10
C GLU A 12 -20.60 -14.48 41.48
N LEU A 13 -20.54 -15.19 40.35
CA LEU A 13 -19.29 -15.42 39.60
C LEU A 13 -18.68 -14.10 39.11
N VAL A 14 -19.44 -13.29 38.37
CA VAL A 14 -19.02 -11.94 37.95
C VAL A 14 -18.60 -11.10 39.17
N GLY A 15 -19.31 -11.27 40.29
CA GLY A 15 -19.04 -10.60 41.55
C GLY A 15 -17.62 -10.82 42.09
N ARG A 16 -17.00 -11.99 41.82
CA ARG A 16 -15.64 -12.32 42.25
C ARG A 16 -14.59 -11.44 41.59
N LEU A 17 -14.77 -11.09 40.31
CA LEU A 17 -13.83 -10.26 39.55
C LEU A 17 -13.61 -8.87 40.18
N LYS A 18 -14.61 -8.36 40.91
CA LYS A 18 -14.51 -7.08 41.65
C LYS A 18 -13.51 -7.11 42.80
N HIS A 19 -13.13 -8.29 43.26
CA HIS A 19 -12.27 -8.49 44.44
C HIS A 19 -10.95 -9.17 44.09
N MET A 20 -10.85 -9.79 42.91
CA MET A 20 -9.65 -10.46 42.44
C MET A 20 -8.66 -9.45 41.89
N LYS A 21 -7.53 -9.30 42.58
CA LYS A 21 -6.42 -8.44 42.20
C LYS A 21 -5.63 -9.09 41.06
N ARG A 22 -5.18 -8.31 40.08
CA ARG A 22 -4.38 -8.88 38.98
C ARG A 22 -3.05 -9.43 39.48
N THR A 23 -2.81 -10.71 39.22
CA THR A 23 -1.69 -11.52 39.72
C THR A 23 -0.34 -10.92 39.36
N GLY A 24 -0.20 -10.35 38.14
CA GLY A 24 1.02 -9.69 37.70
C GLY A 24 1.49 -8.59 38.67
N TRP A 25 0.58 -7.71 39.08
CA TRP A 25 0.87 -6.63 40.04
C TRP A 25 1.14 -7.14 41.46
N VAL A 26 0.39 -8.16 41.89
CA VAL A 26 0.56 -8.79 43.20
C VAL A 26 1.95 -9.41 43.31
N LEU A 27 2.42 -10.11 42.27
CA LEU A 27 3.76 -10.71 42.23
C LEU A 27 4.88 -9.65 42.32
N ARG A 28 4.64 -8.43 41.83
CA ARG A 28 5.59 -7.29 41.94
C ARG A 28 5.39 -6.42 43.17
N LYS A 29 4.53 -6.87 44.09
CA LYS A 29 4.26 -6.25 45.38
C LYS A 29 3.84 -4.78 45.22
N ILE A 30 3.02 -4.50 44.20
CA ILE A 30 2.40 -3.18 44.06
C ILE A 30 1.36 -3.01 45.17
N PRO A 31 1.41 -1.90 45.94
CA PRO A 31 0.42 -1.64 46.97
C PRO A 31 -0.95 -1.36 46.33
N ASP A 32 -2.01 -1.98 46.85
CA ASP A 32 -3.38 -1.85 46.36
C ASP A 32 -3.51 -1.84 44.81
N PRO A 33 -3.22 -2.96 44.14
CA PRO A 33 -3.32 -3.04 42.70
C PRO A 33 -4.80 -3.09 42.26
N GLU A 34 -5.05 -2.83 40.99
CA GLU A 34 -6.37 -2.95 40.36
C GLU A 34 -6.91 -4.39 40.48
N THR A 35 -8.22 -4.50 40.30
CA THR A 35 -8.90 -5.79 40.16
C THR A 35 -9.16 -6.08 38.69
N ILE A 36 -9.42 -7.35 38.36
CA ILE A 36 -9.77 -7.76 36.99
C ILE A 36 -10.95 -6.94 36.48
N ALA A 37 -12.00 -6.77 37.29
CA ALA A 37 -13.13 -5.92 36.92
C ALA A 37 -12.76 -4.44 36.72
N GLY A 38 -11.75 -3.93 37.42
CA GLY A 38 -11.24 -2.56 37.24
C GLY A 38 -10.57 -2.37 35.88
N HIS A 39 -9.73 -3.34 35.49
CA HIS A 39 -9.11 -3.41 34.17
C HIS A 39 -10.17 -3.50 33.05
N MET A 40 -11.09 -4.46 33.15
CA MET A 40 -12.18 -4.63 32.16
C MET A 40 -13.06 -3.38 32.05
N TYR A 41 -13.30 -2.66 33.16
CA TYR A 41 -14.05 -1.41 33.14
C TYR A 41 -13.32 -0.31 32.37
N ARG A 42 -12.02 -0.11 32.62
CA ARG A 42 -11.26 0.93 31.89
C ARG A 42 -11.15 0.58 30.40
N MET A 43 -10.96 -0.69 30.04
CA MET A 43 -11.03 -1.15 28.65
C MET A 43 -12.38 -0.86 27.98
N ALA A 44 -13.49 -1.12 28.68
CA ALA A 44 -14.83 -0.79 28.18
C ALA A 44 -14.96 0.72 27.92
N ILE A 45 -14.45 1.57 28.82
CA ILE A 45 -14.41 3.03 28.59
C ILE A 45 -13.52 3.40 27.40
N LEU A 46 -12.33 2.80 27.27
CA LEU A 46 -11.43 3.04 26.14
C LEU A 46 -12.08 2.66 24.80
N SER A 47 -12.90 1.60 24.77
CA SER A 47 -13.61 1.21 23.55
C SER A 47 -14.61 2.25 23.04
N LEU A 48 -15.09 3.18 23.89
CA LEU A 48 -15.92 4.31 23.47
C LEU A 48 -15.15 5.32 22.61
N LEU A 49 -13.82 5.36 22.75
CA LEU A 49 -12.94 6.26 22.02
C LEU A 49 -12.51 5.69 20.66
N ALA A 50 -12.90 4.45 20.33
CA ALA A 50 -12.63 3.86 19.02
C ALA A 50 -13.32 4.70 17.92
N ASP A 51 -12.55 5.13 16.92
CA ASP A 51 -13.07 5.96 15.82
C ASP A 51 -13.95 5.13 14.86
N SER A 52 -14.91 5.79 14.22
CA SER A 52 -15.85 5.16 13.28
C SER A 52 -15.31 5.00 11.86
N GLU A 53 -14.05 5.39 11.60
CA GLU A 53 -13.48 5.40 10.25
C GLU A 53 -13.02 4.01 9.76
N ASP A 54 -12.90 3.02 10.64
CA ASP A 54 -12.30 1.70 10.34
C ASP A 54 -13.29 0.55 10.08
N ASN A 55 -14.57 0.82 9.81
CA ASN A 55 -15.60 -0.23 9.58
C ASN A 55 -15.78 -1.23 10.75
N LEU A 56 -15.23 -0.94 11.95
CA LEU A 56 -15.31 -1.82 13.13
C LEU A 56 -16.67 -1.74 13.85
N ASP A 57 -17.17 -2.87 14.33
CA ASP A 57 -18.40 -2.90 15.15
C ASP A 57 -18.12 -2.53 16.62
N LYS A 58 -18.38 -1.26 16.97
CA LYS A 58 -18.20 -0.74 18.33
C LYS A 58 -19.00 -1.49 19.39
N ASN A 59 -20.19 -2.01 19.08
CA ASN A 59 -20.98 -2.77 20.05
C ASN A 59 -20.29 -4.10 20.35
N LYS A 60 -19.73 -4.74 19.32
CA LYS A 60 -18.99 -5.99 19.46
C LYS A 60 -17.69 -5.79 20.25
N ILE A 61 -16.93 -4.72 19.97
CA ILE A 61 -15.74 -4.34 20.75
C ILE A 61 -16.10 -4.20 22.23
N MET A 62 -17.12 -3.38 22.53
CA MET A 62 -17.59 -3.17 23.90
C MET A 62 -17.98 -4.49 24.59
N GLN A 63 -18.77 -5.34 23.93
CA GLN A 63 -19.16 -6.64 24.47
C GLN A 63 -17.93 -7.52 24.76
N MET A 64 -16.96 -7.53 23.86
CA MET A 64 -15.75 -8.33 24.00
C MET A 64 -14.88 -7.85 25.17
N THR A 65 -14.72 -6.53 25.38
CA THR A 65 -14.02 -6.00 26.57
C THR A 65 -14.67 -6.43 27.89
N LEU A 66 -15.99 -6.63 27.92
CA LEU A 66 -16.73 -7.07 29.09
C LEU A 66 -16.70 -8.59 29.31
N ILE A 67 -16.23 -9.37 28.32
CA ILE A 67 -16.28 -10.84 28.32
C ILE A 67 -14.90 -11.48 28.41
N HIS A 68 -13.85 -10.85 27.85
CA HIS A 68 -12.57 -11.51 27.61
C HIS A 68 -11.94 -12.17 28.84
N ASP A 69 -11.93 -11.52 30.00
CA ASP A 69 -11.38 -12.07 31.25
C ASP A 69 -12.45 -12.72 32.15
N LEU A 70 -13.66 -12.99 31.63
CA LEU A 70 -14.75 -13.53 32.45
C LEU A 70 -14.43 -14.92 33.03
N ALA A 71 -13.64 -15.73 32.31
CA ALA A 71 -13.19 -17.05 32.76
C ALA A 71 -12.44 -17.00 34.11
N GLU A 72 -11.76 -15.88 34.39
CA GLU A 72 -10.90 -15.70 35.56
C GLU A 72 -11.67 -15.80 36.87
N CYS A 73 -13.00 -15.60 36.88
CA CYS A 73 -13.81 -15.78 38.09
C CYS A 73 -13.85 -17.24 38.60
N ILE A 74 -13.47 -18.19 37.74
CA ILE A 74 -13.31 -19.61 38.05
C ILE A 74 -11.83 -19.99 38.07
N VAL A 75 -11.07 -19.66 37.02
CA VAL A 75 -9.69 -20.16 36.87
C VAL A 75 -8.64 -19.36 37.66
N GLY A 76 -8.95 -18.12 38.03
CA GLY A 76 -7.97 -17.16 38.52
C GLY A 76 -7.21 -16.45 37.40
N ASP A 77 -6.60 -15.30 37.71
CA ASP A 77 -5.70 -14.62 36.79
C ASP A 77 -4.36 -15.39 36.69
N ILE A 78 -4.24 -16.21 35.64
CA ILE A 78 -3.08 -17.06 35.37
C ILE A 78 -2.08 -16.29 34.51
N THR A 79 -0.92 -16.00 35.11
CA THR A 79 0.20 -15.35 34.42
C THR A 79 1.26 -16.36 33.93
N PRO A 80 2.17 -15.99 33.02
CA PRO A 80 3.28 -16.85 32.60
C PRO A 80 4.17 -17.34 33.76
N PHE A 81 4.20 -16.61 34.88
CA PHE A 81 4.98 -16.98 36.07
C PHE A 81 4.32 -18.06 36.94
N CYS A 82 3.09 -18.48 36.61
CA CYS A 82 2.34 -19.50 37.35
C CYS A 82 2.71 -20.95 36.95
N GLY A 83 3.58 -21.14 35.94
CA GLY A 83 4.04 -22.47 35.52
C GLY A 83 2.98 -23.32 34.81
N VAL A 84 1.93 -22.69 34.28
CA VAL A 84 0.88 -23.33 33.45
C VAL A 84 1.22 -23.07 31.99
N SER A 85 1.21 -24.10 31.13
CA SER A 85 1.47 -23.89 29.71
C SER A 85 0.34 -23.11 29.05
N PRO A 86 0.59 -22.38 27.94
CA PRO A 86 -0.44 -21.66 27.21
C PRO A 86 -1.63 -22.55 26.81
N GLU A 87 -1.36 -23.79 26.38
CA GLU A 87 -2.40 -24.74 25.96
C GLU A 87 -3.28 -25.15 27.14
N GLU A 88 -2.67 -25.39 28.32
CA GLU A 88 -3.41 -25.75 29.52
C GLU A 88 -4.17 -24.55 30.11
N LYS A 89 -3.63 -23.33 30.00
CA LYS A 89 -4.33 -22.09 30.35
C LYS A 89 -5.59 -21.96 29.49
N HIS A 90 -5.43 -22.01 28.17
CA HIS A 90 -6.53 -21.88 27.22
C HIS A 90 -7.59 -22.97 27.43
N ARG A 91 -7.18 -24.23 27.66
CA ARG A 91 -8.11 -25.33 27.94
C ARG A 91 -8.93 -25.09 29.22
N ARG A 92 -8.33 -24.53 30.27
CA ARG A 92 -9.03 -24.22 31.54
C ARG A 92 -9.99 -23.06 31.36
N GLU A 93 -9.57 -22.01 30.67
CA GLU A 93 -10.38 -20.82 30.43
C GLU A 93 -11.59 -21.15 29.55
N ASP A 94 -11.39 -21.93 28.48
CA ASP A 94 -12.48 -22.39 27.62
C ASP A 94 -13.50 -23.25 28.39
N ALA A 95 -13.03 -24.20 29.21
CA ALA A 95 -13.90 -25.03 30.05
C ALA A 95 -14.68 -24.21 31.09
N ALA A 96 -14.04 -23.21 31.71
CA ALA A 96 -14.70 -22.30 32.64
C ALA A 96 -15.76 -21.44 31.93
N MET A 97 -15.47 -20.96 30.72
CA MET A 97 -16.45 -20.22 29.92
C MET A 97 -17.62 -21.08 29.49
N GLU A 98 -17.42 -22.36 29.18
CA GLU A 98 -18.51 -23.30 28.93
C GLU A 98 -19.43 -23.44 30.16
N GLU A 99 -18.88 -23.58 31.37
CA GLU A 99 -19.65 -23.63 32.62
C GLU A 99 -20.45 -22.33 32.86
N ILE A 100 -19.80 -21.17 32.69
CA ILE A 100 -20.45 -19.86 32.82
C ILE A 100 -21.60 -19.73 31.82
N CYS A 101 -21.40 -20.16 30.58
CA CYS A 101 -22.40 -20.05 29.52
C CYS A 101 -23.62 -20.96 29.75
N GLN A 102 -23.49 -22.08 30.48
CA GLN A 102 -24.63 -22.93 30.86
C GLN A 102 -25.62 -22.23 31.81
N LEU A 103 -25.14 -21.27 32.61
CA LEU A 103 -25.98 -20.44 33.49
C LEU A 103 -26.78 -19.39 32.71
N LEU A 104 -26.30 -19.03 31.51
CA LEU A 104 -26.83 -17.94 30.69
C LEU A 104 -27.91 -18.39 29.69
N GLY A 105 -28.18 -19.69 29.58
CA GLY A 105 -29.23 -20.24 28.74
C GLY A 105 -29.03 -19.91 27.25
N ASP A 106 -30.02 -19.27 26.64
CA ASP A 106 -30.03 -18.90 25.21
C ASP A 106 -28.95 -17.88 24.82
N LYS A 107 -28.43 -17.11 25.79
CA LYS A 107 -27.34 -16.15 25.57
C LYS A 107 -25.94 -16.76 25.63
N GLY A 108 -25.81 -17.94 26.25
CA GLY A 108 -24.53 -18.62 26.46
C GLY A 108 -23.73 -18.82 25.16
N PRO A 109 -24.33 -19.38 24.08
CA PRO A 109 -23.62 -19.61 22.83
C PRO A 109 -22.98 -18.34 22.22
N THR A 110 -23.67 -17.20 22.26
CA THR A 110 -23.15 -15.93 21.73
C THR A 110 -21.97 -15.42 22.56
N ILE A 111 -22.03 -15.51 23.89
CA ILE A 111 -20.95 -15.07 24.77
C ILE A 111 -19.72 -15.97 24.60
N LEU A 112 -19.92 -17.29 24.52
CA LEU A 112 -18.85 -18.24 24.25
C LEU A 112 -18.18 -17.99 22.89
N GLN A 113 -18.97 -17.64 21.87
CA GLN A 113 -18.45 -17.27 20.56
C GLN A 113 -17.57 -16.02 20.63
N ILE A 114 -18.02 -14.95 21.30
CA ILE A 114 -17.25 -13.71 21.45
C ILE A 114 -15.93 -13.97 22.20
N PHE A 115 -15.98 -14.77 23.27
CA PHE A 115 -14.80 -15.15 24.02
C PHE A 115 -13.79 -15.92 23.15
N ARG A 116 -14.24 -16.97 22.44
CA ARG A 116 -13.37 -17.77 21.57
C ARG A 116 -12.83 -16.95 20.40
N GLU A 117 -13.60 -16.00 19.87
CA GLU A 117 -13.15 -15.09 18.82
C GLU A 117 -12.03 -14.17 19.32
N TYR A 118 -12.16 -13.63 20.54
CA TYR A 118 -11.08 -12.89 21.20
C TYR A 118 -9.84 -13.76 21.37
N GLU A 119 -9.97 -14.93 21.98
CA GLU A 119 -8.82 -15.82 22.25
C GLU A 119 -8.04 -16.19 20.97
N LYS A 120 -8.74 -16.38 19.86
CA LYS A 120 -8.11 -16.74 18.57
C LYS A 120 -7.65 -15.55 17.74
N GLN A 121 -8.06 -14.32 18.09
CA GLN A 121 -7.68 -13.10 17.37
C GLN A 121 -8.07 -13.10 15.88
N GLU A 122 -9.20 -13.76 15.54
CA GLU A 122 -9.62 -14.02 14.15
C GLU A 122 -10.29 -12.84 13.44
N SER A 123 -10.68 -11.79 14.18
CA SER A 123 -11.39 -10.62 13.62
C SER A 123 -10.67 -9.30 13.90
N PRO A 124 -10.93 -8.26 13.08
CA PRO A 124 -10.44 -6.90 13.35
C PRO A 124 -10.85 -6.39 14.73
N GLU A 125 -12.08 -6.67 15.19
CA GLU A 125 -12.52 -6.29 16.53
C GLU A 125 -11.74 -7.02 17.63
N ALA A 126 -11.46 -8.31 17.47
CA ALA A 126 -10.67 -9.08 18.43
C ALA A 126 -9.23 -8.59 18.56
N GLN A 127 -8.61 -8.25 17.44
CA GLN A 127 -7.27 -7.66 17.39
C GLN A 127 -7.26 -6.28 18.05
N TYR A 128 -8.25 -5.44 17.74
CA TYR A 128 -8.39 -4.13 18.36
C TYR A 128 -8.57 -4.20 19.88
N VAL A 129 -9.40 -5.11 20.39
CA VAL A 129 -9.59 -5.32 21.84
C VAL A 129 -8.30 -5.81 22.49
N LYS A 130 -7.49 -6.61 21.79
CA LYS A 130 -6.19 -7.05 22.32
C LYS A 130 -5.18 -5.92 22.43
N ASP A 131 -5.22 -4.97 21.52
CA ASP A 131 -4.40 -3.75 21.61
C ASP A 131 -4.89 -2.84 22.73
N LEU A 132 -6.20 -2.76 22.99
CA LEU A 132 -6.74 -2.07 24.17
C LEU A 132 -6.26 -2.69 25.49
N ASP A 133 -6.26 -4.03 25.60
CA ASP A 133 -5.75 -4.77 26.77
C ASP A 133 -4.29 -4.39 27.06
N ARG A 134 -3.44 -4.38 26.02
CA ARG A 134 -2.03 -3.96 26.13
C ARG A 134 -1.88 -2.49 26.51
N LEU A 135 -2.66 -1.60 25.90
CA LEU A 135 -2.63 -0.17 26.20
C LEU A 135 -3.00 0.07 27.67
N ASP A 136 -4.06 -0.58 28.14
CA ASP A 136 -4.52 -0.50 29.53
C ASP A 136 -3.44 -0.97 30.51
N LEU A 137 -2.78 -2.10 30.22
CA LEU A 137 -1.67 -2.63 31.01
C LEU A 137 -0.51 -1.62 31.13
N ILE A 138 -0.10 -1.00 30.02
CA ILE A 138 0.98 0.00 29.99
C ILE A 138 0.59 1.26 30.77
N MET A 139 -0.63 1.78 30.55
CA MET A 139 -1.14 2.94 31.27
C MET A 139 -1.15 2.66 32.78
N GLN A 140 -1.57 1.46 33.18
CA GLN A 140 -1.60 1.07 34.58
C GLN A 140 -0.21 0.97 35.20
N ALA A 141 0.75 0.39 34.48
CA ALA A 141 2.15 0.30 34.93
C ALA A 141 2.70 1.71 35.20
N TYR A 142 2.51 2.63 34.26
CA TYR A 142 2.97 4.01 34.39
C TYR A 142 2.31 4.74 35.56
N GLU A 143 1.00 4.56 35.75
CA GLU A 143 0.28 5.11 36.89
C GLU A 143 0.85 4.62 38.22
N TYR A 144 1.18 3.33 38.34
CA TYR A 144 1.80 2.79 39.56
C TYR A 144 3.20 3.31 39.79
N GLU A 145 4.05 3.37 38.75
CA GLU A 145 5.40 3.92 38.90
C GLU A 145 5.38 5.37 39.38
N LYS A 146 4.47 6.16 38.83
CA LYS A 146 4.26 7.54 39.22
C LYS A 146 3.66 7.67 40.62
N ARG A 147 2.61 6.91 40.93
CA ARG A 147 1.89 6.95 42.22
C ARG A 147 2.79 6.54 43.37
N ASP A 148 3.54 5.46 43.19
CA ASP A 148 4.34 4.84 44.25
C ASP A 148 5.81 5.33 44.23
N ASN A 149 6.16 6.21 43.29
CA ASN A 149 7.49 6.79 43.09
C ASN A 149 8.59 5.71 42.92
N ILE A 150 8.31 4.76 42.01
CA ILE A 150 9.17 3.60 41.69
C ILE A 150 9.51 3.55 40.19
N PRO A 151 10.08 4.61 39.60
CA PRO A 151 10.34 4.67 38.16
C PRO A 151 11.23 3.51 37.69
N GLY A 152 10.85 2.88 36.57
CA GLY A 152 11.54 1.75 35.94
C GLY A 152 11.43 0.41 36.69
N LYS A 153 10.67 0.33 37.78
CA LYS A 153 10.48 -0.95 38.52
C LYS A 153 9.54 -1.91 37.79
N LEU A 154 8.64 -1.39 36.99
CA LEU A 154 7.66 -2.15 36.20
C LEU A 154 8.05 -2.20 34.72
N GLU A 155 9.32 -1.92 34.40
CA GLU A 155 9.85 -1.89 33.03
C GLU A 155 9.46 -3.13 32.22
N GLU A 156 9.39 -4.32 32.82
CA GLU A 156 8.98 -5.55 32.13
C GLU A 156 7.53 -5.53 31.60
N PHE A 157 6.62 -4.73 32.16
CA PHE A 157 5.24 -4.58 31.69
C PHE A 157 5.13 -3.56 30.58
N PHE A 158 6.04 -2.58 30.59
CA PHE A 158 6.35 -1.83 29.39
C PHE A 158 6.93 -2.83 28.41
N SER A 159 8.17 -3.31 28.58
CA SER A 159 8.92 -4.15 27.65
C SER A 159 8.22 -5.42 27.16
N SER A 160 7.37 -6.12 27.89
CA SER A 160 6.58 -7.23 27.30
C SER A 160 5.50 -6.78 26.30
N SER A 161 5.04 -5.53 26.42
CA SER A 161 4.06 -4.87 25.53
C SER A 161 4.75 -3.94 24.52
N VAL A 162 5.89 -3.38 24.91
CA VAL A 162 6.80 -2.44 24.23
C VAL A 162 7.92 -3.18 23.49
N GLU A 163 8.22 -4.44 23.72
CA GLU A 163 9.14 -5.21 22.86
C GLU A 163 8.40 -5.71 21.62
N LEU A 164 7.06 -5.79 21.62
CA LEU A 164 6.31 -5.94 20.38
C LEU A 164 6.03 -4.57 19.71
N ILE A 165 5.78 -3.52 20.50
CA ILE A 165 5.40 -2.19 19.99
C ILE A 165 6.62 -1.27 19.76
N ASN A 166 7.61 -1.19 20.66
CA ASN A 166 8.87 -0.44 20.51
C ASN A 166 10.01 -1.21 19.84
N MET A 167 10.03 -2.55 19.74
CA MET A 167 10.95 -3.17 18.77
C MET A 167 10.54 -2.80 17.32
N ILE A 168 9.30 -2.34 17.12
CA ILE A 168 8.79 -1.79 15.87
C ILE A 168 8.93 -0.24 15.84
N ASN A 169 8.73 0.44 16.97
CA ASN A 169 8.67 1.91 17.05
C ASN A 169 9.95 2.63 17.53
N GLU A 170 10.95 1.94 18.09
CA GLU A 170 12.24 2.48 18.55
C GLU A 170 13.47 1.93 17.80
N ILE A 171 13.28 1.23 16.69
CA ILE A 171 14.39 1.15 15.75
C ILE A 171 14.63 2.59 15.29
N ASP A 172 15.81 3.13 15.61
CA ASP A 172 16.27 4.35 14.95
C ASP A 172 16.46 4.03 13.48
N TRP A 173 15.37 4.16 12.71
CA TRP A 173 15.31 3.91 11.28
C TRP A 173 16.17 4.89 10.48
N LYS A 174 16.84 5.84 11.16
CA LYS A 174 17.84 6.74 10.60
C LYS A 174 19.27 6.25 10.82
N SER A 175 19.50 5.25 11.66
CA SER A 175 20.83 4.68 11.91
C SER A 175 20.98 3.31 11.27
N ALA A 176 21.84 3.24 10.25
CA ALA A 176 22.22 1.98 9.62
C ALA A 176 22.69 0.96 10.68
N ASP A 177 23.50 1.42 11.62
CA ASP A 177 24.19 0.57 12.59
C ASP A 177 23.19 0.00 13.61
N ASN A 178 22.19 0.77 14.00
CA ASN A 178 21.16 0.30 14.92
C ASN A 178 20.26 -0.73 14.25
N ILE A 179 19.78 -0.46 13.03
CA ILE A 179 18.98 -1.44 12.26
C ILE A 179 19.77 -2.73 12.07
N PHE A 180 21.04 -2.64 11.64
CA PHE A 180 21.86 -3.83 11.45
C PHE A 180 21.95 -4.66 12.71
N LYS A 181 22.30 -4.04 13.85
CA LYS A 181 22.43 -4.74 15.14
C LYS A 181 21.12 -5.30 15.66
N THR A 182 19.98 -4.69 15.33
CA THR A 182 18.66 -5.19 15.73
C THR A 182 18.31 -6.49 15.02
N PHE A 183 18.64 -6.60 13.73
CA PHE A 183 18.26 -7.74 12.92
C PHE A 183 19.37 -8.81 12.78
N ASP A 184 20.62 -8.49 13.13
CA ASP A 184 21.70 -9.46 13.35
C ASP A 184 21.48 -10.13 14.71
N VAL A 185 20.49 -11.04 14.75
CA VAL A 185 19.99 -11.69 15.97
C VAL A 185 21.07 -12.60 16.55
N ASN A 186 21.81 -13.28 15.68
CA ASN A 186 22.88 -14.20 16.07
C ASN A 186 24.20 -13.47 16.44
N LYS A 187 24.32 -12.18 16.10
CA LYS A 187 25.47 -11.29 16.37
C LYS A 187 26.77 -11.73 15.70
N ASP A 188 26.68 -12.33 14.51
CA ASP A 188 27.82 -12.77 13.73
C ASP A 188 28.38 -11.70 12.78
N GLY A 189 27.73 -10.53 12.71
CA GLY A 189 28.12 -9.41 11.86
C GLY A 189 27.66 -9.53 10.40
N VAL A 190 26.74 -10.45 10.10
CA VAL A 190 26.21 -10.76 8.77
C VAL A 190 24.71 -11.01 8.85
N LEU A 191 23.91 -10.20 8.15
CA LEU A 191 22.48 -10.53 8.02
C LEU A 191 22.32 -11.73 7.09
N ASP A 192 21.85 -12.85 7.62
CA ASP A 192 21.46 -14.01 6.83
C ASP A 192 20.10 -13.80 6.13
N GLU A 193 19.67 -14.78 5.34
CA GLU A 193 18.39 -14.67 4.61
C GLU A 193 17.21 -14.51 5.58
N LYS A 194 17.17 -15.27 6.68
CA LYS A 194 16.05 -15.22 7.63
C LYS A 194 15.99 -13.89 8.37
N GLU A 195 17.14 -13.38 8.77
CA GLU A 195 17.28 -12.07 9.43
C GLU A 195 16.89 -10.93 8.48
N PHE A 196 17.26 -11.03 7.19
CA PHE A 196 16.84 -10.07 6.18
C PHE A 196 15.34 -10.13 5.87
N PHE A 197 14.74 -11.32 5.93
CA PHE A 197 13.29 -11.50 5.84
C PHE A 197 12.57 -10.79 6.98
N LEU A 198 13.02 -11.02 8.22
CA LEU A 198 12.47 -10.35 9.40
C LEU A 198 12.58 -8.82 9.30
N LEU A 199 13.71 -8.30 8.80
CA LEU A 199 13.87 -6.88 8.49
C LEU A 199 12.83 -6.38 7.48
N CYS A 200 12.59 -7.13 6.41
CA CYS A 200 11.59 -6.75 5.40
C CYS A 200 10.16 -6.80 5.95
N GLU A 201 9.83 -7.79 6.79
CA GLU A 201 8.51 -7.87 7.44
C GLU A 201 8.24 -6.64 8.31
N LYS A 202 9.28 -6.09 8.94
CA LYS A 202 9.15 -4.83 9.68
C LYS A 202 9.01 -3.60 8.78
N PHE A 203 9.65 -3.57 7.61
CA PHE A 203 9.50 -2.45 6.68
C PHE A 203 8.15 -2.42 5.95
N TYR A 204 7.62 -3.59 5.58
CA TYR A 204 6.50 -3.70 4.64
C TYR A 204 5.27 -4.39 5.21
N GLY A 205 5.37 -5.03 6.36
CA GLY A 205 4.35 -5.92 6.91
C GLY A 205 4.52 -7.37 6.45
N GLU A 206 4.16 -8.31 7.33
CA GLU A 206 4.30 -9.75 7.11
C GLU A 206 3.50 -10.23 5.89
N GLU A 207 2.26 -9.75 5.72
CA GLU A 207 1.40 -10.12 4.59
C GLU A 207 2.02 -9.75 3.23
N GLU A 208 2.55 -8.53 3.10
CA GLU A 208 3.15 -8.03 1.86
C GLU A 208 4.44 -8.80 1.51
N VAL A 209 5.26 -9.12 2.52
CA VAL A 209 6.47 -9.94 2.37
C VAL A 209 6.12 -11.36 1.94
N ASN A 210 5.15 -12.01 2.60
CA ASN A 210 4.74 -13.36 2.26
C ASN A 210 4.20 -13.45 0.83
N LYS A 211 3.38 -12.48 0.41
CA LYS A 211 2.84 -12.40 -0.96
C LYS A 211 3.92 -12.18 -2.03
N ASN A 212 5.02 -11.51 -1.67
CA ASN A 212 6.11 -11.13 -2.58
C ASN A 212 7.47 -11.73 -2.15
N GLU A 213 7.47 -12.92 -1.56
CA GLU A 213 8.67 -13.55 -0.98
C GLU A 213 9.84 -13.59 -1.98
N TRP A 214 9.52 -13.88 -3.25
CA TRP A 214 10.50 -13.91 -4.34
C TRP A 214 11.22 -12.57 -4.56
N ARG A 215 10.54 -11.44 -4.33
CA ARG A 215 11.16 -10.10 -4.42
C ARG A 215 12.14 -9.90 -3.29
N VAL A 216 11.79 -10.27 -2.07
CA VAL A 216 12.69 -10.19 -0.90
C VAL A 216 13.94 -11.02 -1.15
N LYS A 217 13.81 -12.24 -1.67
CA LYS A 217 14.95 -13.09 -2.06
C LYS A 217 15.83 -12.44 -3.13
N GLU A 218 15.23 -11.83 -4.15
CA GLU A 218 15.98 -11.13 -5.19
C GLU A 218 16.73 -9.91 -4.63
N ILE A 219 16.09 -9.10 -3.78
CA ILE A 219 16.75 -7.98 -3.08
C ILE A 219 17.92 -8.49 -2.24
N PHE A 220 17.70 -9.53 -1.45
CA PHE A 220 18.74 -10.14 -0.62
C PHE A 220 19.94 -10.57 -1.47
N LYS A 221 19.69 -11.26 -2.58
CA LYS A 221 20.71 -11.70 -3.54
C LYS A 221 21.46 -10.54 -4.19
N ILE A 222 20.79 -9.43 -4.47
CA ILE A 222 21.42 -8.22 -5.00
C ILE A 222 22.40 -7.62 -3.98
N PHE A 223 22.07 -7.71 -2.69
CA PHE A 223 22.88 -7.12 -1.63
C PHE A 223 24.00 -8.05 -1.14
N SER A 224 23.72 -9.35 -1.02
CA SER A 224 24.69 -10.38 -0.62
C SER A 224 25.77 -10.59 -1.71
N LEU A 225 26.97 -11.01 -1.30
CA LEU A 225 28.04 -11.41 -2.22
C LEU A 225 28.14 -12.93 -2.19
N ASN A 226 27.99 -13.59 -3.33
CA ASN A 226 28.26 -15.02 -3.48
C ASN A 226 27.55 -15.88 -2.40
N ASP A 227 26.34 -15.48 -2.00
CA ASP A 227 25.53 -16.16 -0.99
C ASP A 227 26.13 -16.20 0.44
N GLU A 228 27.16 -15.39 0.75
CA GLU A 228 27.76 -15.27 2.09
C GLU A 228 26.99 -14.30 3.04
N GLY A 229 25.73 -13.99 2.75
CA GLY A 229 24.94 -13.02 3.52
C GLY A 229 25.34 -11.54 3.33
N LEU A 230 24.68 -10.65 4.07
CA LEU A 230 24.86 -9.20 3.96
C LEU A 230 25.70 -8.64 5.13
N LYS A 231 26.99 -8.43 4.87
CA LYS A 231 27.96 -7.88 5.83
C LYS A 231 27.67 -6.42 6.20
N GLU A 232 27.96 -6.02 7.44
CA GLU A 232 27.73 -4.66 7.96
C GLU A 232 28.29 -3.54 7.06
N SER A 233 29.50 -3.73 6.54
CA SER A 233 30.17 -2.75 5.66
C SER A 233 29.40 -2.46 4.37
N LYS A 234 28.70 -3.47 3.82
CA LYS A 234 27.81 -3.32 2.66
C LYS A 234 26.45 -2.79 3.06
N TRP A 235 25.91 -3.22 4.19
CA TRP A 235 24.63 -2.74 4.71
C TRP A 235 24.58 -1.21 4.78
N LYS A 236 25.63 -0.55 5.29
CA LYS A 236 25.73 0.92 5.33
C LYS A 236 25.46 1.56 3.97
N ARG A 237 26.01 0.98 2.90
CA ARG A 237 25.78 1.44 1.52
C ARG A 237 24.36 1.12 1.04
N CYS A 238 23.84 -0.07 1.34
CA CYS A 238 22.45 -0.43 1.03
C CYS A 238 21.50 0.57 1.70
N PHE A 239 21.60 0.71 3.02
CA PHE A 239 20.80 1.64 3.81
C PHE A 239 20.81 3.07 3.27
N THR A 240 21.99 3.63 2.95
CA THR A 240 22.07 5.01 2.44
C THR A 240 21.40 5.18 1.07
N LYS A 241 21.53 4.20 0.16
CA LYS A 241 21.07 4.32 -1.23
C LYS A 241 19.68 3.75 -1.49
N TRP A 242 19.20 2.90 -0.59
CA TRP A 242 17.93 2.17 -0.70
C TRP A 242 16.94 2.64 0.37
N ILE A 243 17.36 2.72 1.63
CA ILE A 243 16.47 3.05 2.74
C ILE A 243 16.34 4.56 2.97
N GLN A 244 17.43 5.29 3.17
CA GLN A 244 17.39 6.71 3.56
C GLN A 244 17.08 7.69 2.43
N LYS A 245 17.12 7.25 1.17
CA LYS A 245 16.96 8.14 0.05
C LYS A 245 15.50 8.58 -0.06
N LYS A 246 15.22 9.84 0.27
CA LYS A 246 13.87 10.40 0.12
C LYS A 246 13.45 10.39 -1.36
N PRO A 247 12.24 9.91 -1.66
CA PRO A 247 11.72 9.95 -3.02
C PRO A 247 11.42 11.40 -3.43
N VAL A 248 11.60 11.67 -4.72
CA VAL A 248 11.09 12.88 -5.39
C VAL A 248 9.87 12.44 -6.19
N ASN A 249 8.69 12.78 -5.66
CA ASN A 249 7.39 12.29 -6.07
C ASN A 249 6.77 13.21 -7.12
N VAL A 250 6.54 12.69 -8.32
CA VAL A 250 5.96 13.44 -9.44
C VAL A 250 4.60 12.84 -9.82
N LEU A 251 3.55 13.65 -9.79
CA LEU A 251 2.23 13.27 -10.31
C LEU A 251 2.13 13.64 -11.80
N ILE A 252 1.78 12.66 -12.63
CA ILE A 252 1.51 12.82 -14.06
C ILE A 252 0.03 12.53 -14.29
N VAL A 253 -0.71 13.58 -14.67
CA VAL A 253 -2.13 13.53 -15.02
C VAL A 253 -2.24 13.45 -16.54
N VAL A 254 -2.62 12.28 -17.04
CA VAL A 254 -2.62 11.96 -18.46
C VAL A 254 -3.96 12.31 -19.10
N ASP A 255 -3.94 13.25 -20.03
CA ASP A 255 -5.00 13.50 -21.02
C ASP A 255 -6.43 13.61 -20.46
N VAL A 256 -6.63 14.30 -19.33
CA VAL A 256 -7.96 14.58 -18.76
C VAL A 256 -8.61 15.77 -19.51
N GLN A 257 -8.77 15.58 -20.82
CA GLN A 257 -9.27 16.57 -21.79
C GLN A 257 -10.74 16.32 -22.15
N ASN A 258 -11.43 17.37 -22.60
CA ASN A 258 -12.86 17.31 -22.93
C ASN A 258 -13.20 16.22 -23.95
N ASP A 259 -12.38 16.06 -25.00
CA ASP A 259 -12.66 15.06 -26.03
C ASP A 259 -12.70 13.62 -25.52
N PHE A 260 -12.01 13.31 -24.42
CA PHE A 260 -12.02 11.98 -23.80
C PHE A 260 -13.13 11.79 -22.76
N ILE A 261 -13.84 12.86 -22.39
CA ILE A 261 -14.85 12.85 -21.34
C ILE A 261 -16.26 13.02 -21.93
N ASP A 262 -16.47 14.09 -22.69
CA ASP A 262 -17.78 14.47 -23.23
C ASP A 262 -17.74 14.90 -24.71
N GLY A 263 -16.56 14.91 -25.35
CA GLY A 263 -16.39 15.22 -26.77
C GLY A 263 -16.31 13.99 -27.69
N ASN A 264 -15.53 14.11 -28.78
CA ASN A 264 -15.59 13.21 -29.94
C ASN A 264 -15.01 11.81 -29.71
N LEU A 265 -14.17 11.64 -28.69
CA LEU A 265 -13.55 10.37 -28.32
C LEU A 265 -13.84 10.04 -26.85
N ALA A 266 -15.04 10.42 -26.39
CA ALA A 266 -15.47 10.17 -25.03
C ALA A 266 -15.46 8.65 -24.73
N LEU A 267 -14.93 8.29 -23.56
CA LEU A 267 -14.95 6.90 -23.11
C LEU A 267 -16.39 6.37 -23.02
N PRO A 268 -16.61 5.05 -23.19
CA PRO A 268 -17.93 4.45 -23.09
C PRO A 268 -18.68 4.85 -21.81
N ASN A 269 -19.97 5.14 -21.95
CA ASN A 269 -20.85 5.61 -20.88
C ASN A 269 -20.36 6.89 -20.15
N ARG A 270 -19.46 7.67 -20.77
CA ARG A 270 -18.84 8.88 -20.19
C ARG A 270 -18.11 8.61 -18.87
N THR A 271 -17.63 7.38 -18.70
CA THR A 271 -16.86 6.96 -17.51
C THR A 271 -15.59 7.78 -17.32
N GLY A 272 -15.06 8.41 -18.38
CA GLY A 272 -13.94 9.34 -18.31
C GLY A 272 -14.13 10.47 -17.29
N TYR A 273 -15.36 10.91 -17.01
CA TYR A 273 -15.62 11.96 -16.01
C TYR A 273 -15.32 11.50 -14.57
N GLU A 274 -15.40 10.19 -14.29
CA GLU A 274 -15.24 9.63 -12.95
C GLU A 274 -13.84 9.82 -12.35
N VAL A 275 -12.82 10.04 -13.19
CA VAL A 275 -11.43 10.23 -12.74
C VAL A 275 -11.21 11.60 -12.09
N ILE A 276 -12.05 12.60 -12.38
CA ILE A 276 -11.81 13.98 -11.96
C ILE A 276 -11.82 14.11 -10.44
N LYS A 277 -12.83 13.54 -9.76
CA LYS A 277 -12.97 13.63 -8.31
C LYS A 277 -11.77 13.02 -7.55
N PRO A 278 -11.34 11.77 -7.81
CA PRO A 278 -10.17 11.21 -7.13
C PRO A 278 -8.87 11.93 -7.49
N ILE A 279 -8.67 12.35 -8.75
CA ILE A 279 -7.49 13.16 -9.14
C ILE A 279 -7.47 14.50 -8.39
N ASN A 280 -8.59 15.21 -8.29
CA ASN A 280 -8.68 16.44 -7.53
C ASN A 280 -8.40 16.24 -6.04
N ARG A 281 -8.79 15.09 -5.47
CA ARG A 281 -8.47 14.75 -4.09
C ARG A 281 -6.96 14.58 -3.92
N LEU A 282 -6.30 13.85 -4.83
CA LEU A 282 -4.85 13.66 -4.82
C LEU A 282 -4.10 14.99 -4.95
N LEU A 283 -4.49 15.84 -5.89
CA LEU A 283 -3.87 17.15 -6.13
C LEU A 283 -3.98 18.10 -4.93
N LYS A 284 -5.03 17.97 -4.11
CA LYS A 284 -5.27 18.86 -2.96
C LYS A 284 -4.70 18.36 -1.66
N LYS A 285 -4.62 17.04 -1.48
CA LYS A 285 -4.31 16.44 -0.18
C LYS A 285 -2.94 15.73 -0.14
N VAL A 286 -2.34 15.40 -1.28
CA VAL A 286 -1.01 14.77 -1.34
C VAL A 286 0.06 15.82 -1.60
N HIS A 287 1.21 15.71 -0.94
CA HIS A 287 2.36 16.57 -1.21
C HIS A 287 3.16 16.08 -2.42
N TRP A 288 3.20 16.87 -3.48
CA TRP A 288 3.92 16.54 -4.72
C TRP A 288 5.13 17.47 -4.90
N ASP A 289 6.28 16.92 -5.28
CA ASP A 289 7.44 17.72 -5.68
C ASP A 289 7.22 18.41 -7.03
N GLN A 290 6.45 17.76 -7.93
CA GLN A 290 6.02 18.33 -9.20
C GLN A 290 4.72 17.69 -9.67
N VAL A 291 3.83 18.50 -10.26
CA VAL A 291 2.64 18.03 -10.99
C VAL A 291 2.82 18.30 -12.48
N ILE A 292 2.49 17.33 -13.31
CA ILE A 292 2.57 17.40 -14.77
C ILE A 292 1.22 17.03 -15.37
N TYR A 293 0.73 17.83 -16.31
CA TYR A 293 -0.44 17.51 -17.12
C TYR A 293 -0.01 17.23 -18.55
N SER A 294 -0.42 16.10 -19.12
CA SER A 294 -0.26 15.85 -20.55
C SER A 294 -1.49 16.27 -21.34
N PHE A 295 -1.24 16.61 -22.59
CA PHE A 295 -2.23 17.00 -23.56
C PHE A 295 -1.98 16.23 -24.85
N ASP A 296 -2.96 15.45 -25.28
CA ASP A 296 -3.05 15.09 -26.67
C ASP A 296 -3.33 16.35 -27.49
N TRP A 297 -2.55 16.58 -28.55
CA TRP A 297 -2.50 17.90 -29.19
C TRP A 297 -2.20 17.80 -30.69
N HIS A 298 -3.21 17.42 -31.45
CA HIS A 298 -3.04 16.99 -32.84
C HIS A 298 -3.30 18.09 -33.87
N PRO A 299 -2.49 18.20 -34.95
CA PRO A 299 -2.82 19.04 -36.09
C PRO A 299 -4.05 18.51 -36.83
N LYS A 300 -4.73 19.36 -37.61
CA LYS A 300 -5.95 18.95 -38.32
C LYS A 300 -5.72 17.78 -39.29
N ASN A 301 -4.55 17.66 -39.89
CA ASN A 301 -4.20 16.60 -40.85
C ASN A 301 -3.48 15.40 -40.19
N HIS A 302 -3.62 15.20 -38.88
CA HIS A 302 -2.95 14.12 -38.15
C HIS A 302 -3.29 12.72 -38.71
N ILE A 303 -2.28 11.85 -38.78
CA ILE A 303 -2.34 10.51 -39.37
C ILE A 303 -3.29 9.55 -38.65
N SER A 304 -3.51 9.79 -37.36
CA SER A 304 -4.36 8.93 -36.53
C SER A 304 -5.85 9.15 -36.78
N PHE A 305 -6.26 10.25 -37.44
CA PHE A 305 -7.68 10.52 -37.65
C PHE A 305 -8.26 9.72 -38.82
N TYR A 306 -9.38 9.04 -38.56
CA TYR A 306 -10.11 8.25 -39.53
C TYR A 306 -10.52 9.06 -40.77
N ASP A 307 -10.97 10.30 -40.59
CA ASP A 307 -11.40 11.16 -41.69
C ASP A 307 -10.24 11.65 -42.57
N ASN A 308 -8.99 11.57 -42.09
CA ASN A 308 -7.79 11.83 -42.87
C ASN A 308 -7.23 10.58 -43.57
N LEU A 309 -7.87 9.40 -43.42
CA LEU A 309 -7.40 8.14 -44.05
C LEU A 309 -7.29 8.26 -45.58
N ALA A 310 -8.17 9.04 -46.20
CA ALA A 310 -8.17 9.28 -47.64
C ALA A 310 -6.85 9.95 -48.11
N GLU A 311 -6.23 10.78 -47.27
CA GLU A 311 -5.07 11.61 -47.61
C GLU A 311 -3.77 10.81 -47.78
N ARG A 312 -3.70 9.57 -47.25
CA ARG A 312 -2.46 8.77 -47.20
C ARG A 312 -2.63 7.41 -47.86
N LYS A 313 -1.57 6.87 -48.48
CA LYS A 313 -1.63 5.54 -49.10
C LYS A 313 -1.43 4.44 -48.06
N LEU A 314 -2.26 3.40 -48.11
CA LEU A 314 -2.05 2.19 -47.33
C LEU A 314 -0.99 1.31 -48.00
N HIS A 315 -0.21 0.61 -47.19
CA HIS A 315 0.71 -0.41 -47.66
C HIS A 315 -0.07 -1.66 -48.09
N PRO A 316 0.37 -2.42 -49.12
CA PRO A 316 -0.30 -3.65 -49.54
C PRO A 316 -0.45 -4.72 -48.46
N SER A 317 0.36 -4.66 -47.40
CA SER A 317 0.27 -5.57 -46.24
C SER A 317 -0.79 -5.15 -45.21
N SER A 318 -1.46 -4.01 -45.37
CA SER A 318 -2.50 -3.57 -44.46
C SER A 318 -3.63 -4.60 -44.46
N LYS A 319 -3.99 -5.11 -43.29
CA LYS A 319 -5.03 -6.15 -43.15
C LYS A 319 -6.42 -5.67 -43.58
N ILE A 320 -6.64 -4.35 -43.51
CA ILE A 320 -7.90 -3.68 -43.82
C ILE A 320 -7.65 -2.67 -44.94
N THR A 321 -8.56 -2.64 -45.92
CA THR A 321 -8.55 -1.68 -47.03
C THR A 321 -9.25 -0.38 -46.63
N LYS A 322 -9.04 0.70 -47.39
CA LYS A 322 -9.65 2.00 -47.06
C LYS A 322 -11.17 1.98 -47.06
N GLU A 323 -11.76 1.17 -47.94
CA GLU A 323 -13.20 1.07 -48.14
C GLU A 323 -13.89 0.34 -46.98
N LEU A 324 -13.17 -0.55 -46.30
CA LEU A 324 -13.68 -1.34 -45.18
C LEU A 324 -13.29 -0.76 -43.81
N ALA A 325 -12.30 0.11 -43.77
CA ALA A 325 -11.81 0.71 -42.53
C ALA A 325 -12.89 1.53 -41.83
N LYS A 326 -12.92 1.42 -40.51
CA LYS A 326 -13.78 2.16 -39.58
C LYS A 326 -12.92 2.78 -38.46
N PRO A 327 -13.48 3.73 -37.68
CA PRO A 327 -12.85 4.11 -36.42
C PRO A 327 -12.53 2.87 -35.58
N PHE A 328 -11.41 2.93 -34.86
CA PHE A 328 -10.80 1.88 -34.03
C PHE A 328 -10.10 0.75 -34.78
N ASP A 329 -10.18 0.69 -36.11
CA ASP A 329 -9.40 -0.27 -36.90
C ASP A 329 -7.92 0.13 -36.98
N THR A 330 -7.04 -0.86 -37.06
CA THR A 330 -5.60 -0.65 -37.32
C THR A 330 -5.28 -0.88 -38.78
N VAL A 331 -4.67 0.13 -39.42
CA VAL A 331 -4.18 0.08 -40.79
C VAL A 331 -2.66 0.21 -40.82
N THR A 332 -2.04 -0.18 -41.94
CA THR A 332 -0.61 0.08 -42.14
C THR A 332 -0.39 1.06 -43.28
N PHE A 333 0.19 2.23 -42.99
CA PHE A 333 0.51 3.23 -43.99
C PHE A 333 1.77 2.85 -44.80
N LEU A 334 1.80 3.31 -46.05
CA LEU A 334 2.93 3.11 -46.96
C LEU A 334 4.07 4.10 -46.66
N LYS A 335 3.72 5.38 -46.39
CA LYS A 335 4.65 6.45 -46.03
C LYS A 335 3.99 7.40 -45.01
N PRO A 336 4.61 7.61 -43.84
CA PRO A 336 5.64 6.75 -43.25
C PRO A 336 5.14 5.30 -43.12
N ARG A 337 6.08 4.35 -43.11
CA ARG A 337 5.75 2.93 -42.94
C ARG A 337 5.49 2.65 -41.46
N LEU A 338 4.22 2.70 -41.04
CA LEU A 338 3.82 2.43 -39.66
C LEU A 338 2.42 1.81 -39.58
N GLU A 339 2.18 1.06 -38.51
CA GLU A 339 0.84 0.61 -38.10
C GLU A 339 0.18 1.70 -37.25
N GLN A 340 -1.06 2.05 -37.58
CA GLN A 340 -1.81 3.12 -36.93
C GLN A 340 -3.24 2.66 -36.66
N THR A 341 -3.66 2.76 -35.41
CA THR A 341 -5.08 2.70 -35.04
C THR A 341 -5.76 4.01 -35.45
N LEU A 342 -6.87 3.91 -36.17
CA LEU A 342 -7.62 5.07 -36.62
C LEU A 342 -8.60 5.51 -35.53
N TRP A 343 -8.61 6.79 -35.19
CA TRP A 343 -9.48 7.37 -34.17
C TRP A 343 -10.45 8.37 -34.80
N PRO A 344 -11.64 8.57 -34.21
CA PRO A 344 -12.42 9.79 -34.46
C PRO A 344 -11.53 11.02 -34.25
N ARG A 345 -11.81 12.11 -34.96
CA ARG A 345 -11.07 13.35 -34.78
C ARG A 345 -11.23 13.89 -33.36
N HIS A 346 -10.12 14.05 -32.65
CA HIS A 346 -10.09 14.46 -31.25
C HIS A 346 -8.88 15.35 -30.97
N CYS A 347 -8.93 16.09 -29.88
CA CYS A 347 -7.83 16.86 -29.31
C CYS A 347 -7.09 17.74 -30.34
N VAL A 348 -7.85 18.30 -31.30
CA VAL A 348 -7.30 19.16 -32.35
C VAL A 348 -6.76 20.43 -31.72
N MET A 349 -5.54 20.83 -32.10
CA MET A 349 -4.88 22.02 -31.54
C MET A 349 -5.81 23.24 -31.49
N ASN A 350 -5.83 23.89 -30.32
CA ASN A 350 -6.64 25.07 -30.00
C ASN A 350 -8.17 24.88 -30.04
N SER A 351 -8.67 23.64 -30.14
CA SER A 351 -10.10 23.35 -30.04
C SER A 351 -10.58 23.29 -28.58
N TRP A 352 -11.90 23.31 -28.39
CA TRP A 352 -12.49 23.05 -27.07
C TRP A 352 -12.18 21.62 -26.58
N GLY A 353 -12.25 20.64 -27.48
CA GLY A 353 -12.00 19.24 -27.18
C GLY A 353 -10.60 18.96 -26.63
N ALA A 354 -9.62 19.76 -27.05
CA ALA A 354 -8.23 19.65 -26.61
C ALA A 354 -7.92 20.36 -25.28
N LYS A 355 -8.86 21.07 -24.68
CA LYS A 355 -8.65 21.68 -23.35
C LYS A 355 -8.82 20.62 -22.26
N LEU A 356 -8.09 20.79 -21.14
CA LEU A 356 -8.41 20.06 -19.91
C LEU A 356 -9.85 20.33 -19.50
N ASN A 357 -10.49 19.34 -18.89
CA ASN A 357 -11.84 19.50 -18.36
C ASN A 357 -11.89 20.59 -17.27
N SER A 358 -12.93 21.42 -17.29
CA SER A 358 -13.05 22.57 -16.39
C SER A 358 -13.16 22.21 -14.92
N ASP A 359 -13.61 21.00 -14.61
CA ASP A 359 -13.76 20.54 -13.23
C ASP A 359 -12.48 19.94 -12.67
N LEU A 360 -11.45 19.74 -13.51
CA LEU A 360 -10.12 19.35 -13.06
C LEU A 360 -9.41 20.53 -12.43
N TYR A 361 -8.95 20.35 -11.19
CA TYR A 361 -8.11 21.32 -10.51
C TYR A 361 -6.75 21.40 -11.19
N ILE A 362 -6.30 22.62 -11.49
CA ILE A 362 -4.99 22.88 -12.08
C ILE A 362 -4.06 23.39 -10.99
N SER A 363 -3.03 22.61 -10.66
CA SER A 363 -2.02 23.03 -9.69
C SER A 363 -1.24 24.25 -10.23
N PRO A 364 -1.05 25.33 -9.43
CA PRO A 364 -0.43 26.58 -9.89
C PRO A 364 0.96 26.42 -10.53
N ASP A 365 1.80 25.54 -9.97
CA ASP A 365 3.18 25.32 -10.42
C ASP A 365 3.34 24.09 -11.33
N SER A 366 2.24 23.65 -11.94
CA SER A 366 2.26 22.48 -12.81
C SER A 366 2.92 22.74 -14.16
N ILE A 367 3.47 21.68 -14.75
CA ILE A 367 4.07 21.71 -16.08
C ILE A 367 3.12 21.05 -17.08
N GLN A 368 2.98 21.66 -18.26
CA GLN A 368 2.17 21.12 -19.36
C GLN A 368 3.06 20.51 -20.45
N ILE A 369 2.71 19.30 -20.88
CA ILE A 369 3.41 18.57 -21.94
C ILE A 369 2.41 18.21 -23.04
N TYR A 370 2.71 18.61 -24.26
CA TYR A 370 1.89 18.31 -25.44
C TYR A 370 2.51 17.14 -26.20
N LYS A 371 1.68 16.19 -26.63
CA LYS A 371 2.08 15.04 -27.45
C LYS A 371 1.21 14.95 -28.71
N GLY A 372 1.67 14.17 -29.69
CA GLY A 372 0.91 13.93 -30.94
C GLY A 372 0.93 15.11 -31.92
N GLN A 373 1.93 16.00 -31.82
CA GLN A 373 1.98 17.23 -32.64
C GLN A 373 2.46 16.99 -34.08
N ASN A 374 3.15 15.86 -34.34
CA ASN A 374 3.64 15.52 -35.66
C ASN A 374 2.49 14.97 -36.53
N PRO A 375 2.13 15.58 -37.67
CA PRO A 375 1.02 15.10 -38.49
C PRO A 375 1.20 13.67 -39.01
N ASP A 376 2.43 13.15 -39.09
CA ASP A 376 2.74 11.84 -39.68
C ASP A 376 3.14 10.78 -38.65
N SER A 377 3.05 11.07 -37.35
CA SER A 377 3.32 10.09 -36.29
C SER A 377 2.48 10.36 -35.07
N ASP A 378 1.83 9.32 -34.57
CA ASP A 378 1.10 9.36 -33.32
C ASP A 378 2.04 9.22 -32.11
N ALA A 379 1.54 9.59 -30.92
CA ALA A 379 2.30 9.57 -29.68
C ALA A 379 1.37 9.32 -28.48
N TYR A 380 1.29 8.07 -28.02
CA TYR A 380 0.48 7.72 -26.84
C TYR A 380 1.19 8.06 -25.53
N SER A 381 2.49 7.78 -25.44
CA SER A 381 3.27 8.02 -24.22
C SER A 381 3.69 9.48 -24.09
N VAL A 382 3.62 10.03 -22.89
CA VAL A 382 4.17 11.37 -22.57
C VAL A 382 5.70 11.41 -22.71
N PHE A 383 6.36 10.24 -22.76
CA PHE A 383 7.79 10.10 -23.02
C PHE A 383 8.14 10.04 -24.51
N THR A 384 7.17 10.20 -25.42
CA THR A 384 7.45 10.14 -26.85
C THR A 384 8.46 11.22 -27.26
N LYS A 385 9.47 10.82 -28.04
CA LYS A 385 10.58 11.67 -28.48
C LYS A 385 10.29 12.26 -29.85
N GLU A 386 10.57 13.55 -30.04
CA GLU A 386 10.56 14.18 -31.37
C GLU A 386 11.71 13.66 -32.25
N ASN A 387 12.83 13.30 -31.63
CA ASN A 387 14.00 12.73 -32.30
C ASN A 387 14.54 11.55 -31.48
N VAL A 388 14.77 10.41 -32.13
CA VAL A 388 15.28 9.17 -31.51
C VAL A 388 16.60 9.38 -30.76
N LYS A 389 17.41 10.37 -31.16
CA LYS A 389 18.72 10.67 -30.54
C LYS A 389 18.65 11.56 -29.30
N THR A 390 17.48 12.12 -28.97
CA THR A 390 17.33 13.07 -27.86
C THR A 390 16.40 12.53 -26.79
N ASN A 391 16.56 12.98 -25.55
CA ASN A 391 15.58 12.73 -24.50
C ASN A 391 14.24 13.41 -24.85
N SER A 392 13.13 12.85 -24.38
CA SER A 392 11.85 13.55 -24.43
C SER A 392 11.87 14.81 -23.56
N LYS A 393 10.89 15.70 -23.78
CA LYS A 393 10.69 16.88 -22.94
C LYS A 393 10.48 16.48 -21.47
N LEU A 394 9.68 15.44 -21.23
CA LEU A 394 9.43 14.91 -19.89
C LEU A 394 10.72 14.36 -19.26
N GLU A 395 11.47 13.51 -19.96
CA GLU A 395 12.76 12.99 -19.46
C GLU A 395 13.70 14.13 -19.02
N THR A 396 13.78 15.19 -19.82
CA THR A 396 14.65 16.34 -19.50
C THR A 396 14.22 17.05 -18.21
N ILE A 397 12.91 17.22 -18.01
CA ILE A 397 12.34 17.82 -16.78
C ILE A 397 12.63 16.91 -15.57
N LEU A 398 12.30 15.62 -15.68
CA LEU A 398 12.46 14.64 -14.60
C LEU A 398 13.92 14.50 -14.17
N LEU A 399 14.86 14.47 -15.11
CA LEU A 399 16.29 14.44 -14.81
C LEU A 399 16.76 15.70 -14.06
N LYS A 400 16.23 16.87 -14.42
CA LYS A 400 16.59 18.15 -13.78
C LYS A 400 16.12 18.20 -12.32
N ILE A 401 14.90 17.74 -12.05
CA ILE A 401 14.35 17.68 -10.68
C ILE A 401 14.77 16.43 -9.92
N LYS A 402 15.53 15.53 -10.56
CA LYS A 402 15.98 14.24 -10.00
C LYS A 402 14.82 13.37 -9.52
N ALA A 403 13.73 13.36 -10.28
CA ALA A 403 12.55 12.54 -10.01
C ALA A 403 12.94 11.07 -9.81
N THR A 404 12.30 10.43 -8.84
CA THR A 404 12.50 9.00 -8.57
C THR A 404 11.23 8.21 -8.79
N ASP A 405 10.08 8.78 -8.41
CA ASP A 405 8.79 8.10 -8.34
C ASP A 405 7.75 8.85 -9.16
N LEU A 406 7.15 8.14 -10.11
CA LEU A 406 6.14 8.67 -11.03
C LEU A 406 4.78 8.06 -10.69
N TYR A 407 3.88 8.91 -10.26
CA TYR A 407 2.50 8.57 -9.97
C TYR A 407 1.65 8.95 -11.18
N ILE A 408 1.04 7.98 -11.84
CA ILE A 408 0.39 8.15 -13.14
C ILE A 408 -1.10 7.88 -12.98
N CYS A 409 -1.90 8.85 -13.43
CA CYS A 409 -3.37 8.78 -13.44
C CYS A 409 -3.92 9.40 -14.74
N GLY A 410 -5.23 9.27 -14.99
CA GLY A 410 -5.89 9.90 -16.14
C GLY A 410 -6.44 8.91 -17.17
N LEU A 411 -6.39 9.29 -18.45
CA LEU A 411 -7.09 8.62 -19.54
C LEU A 411 -6.15 8.34 -20.74
N ALA A 412 -6.35 7.30 -21.54
CA ALA A 412 -7.08 6.07 -21.21
C ALA A 412 -6.12 5.02 -20.62
N THR A 413 -6.58 4.22 -19.65
CA THR A 413 -5.78 3.19 -18.96
C THR A 413 -5.04 2.27 -19.93
N ASP A 414 -5.74 1.77 -20.94
CA ASP A 414 -5.30 0.78 -21.91
C ASP A 414 -4.50 1.37 -23.10
N VAL A 415 -4.37 2.70 -23.17
CA VAL A 415 -3.67 3.43 -24.25
C VAL A 415 -2.58 4.34 -23.66
N CYS A 416 -2.86 5.63 -23.46
CA CYS A 416 -1.87 6.64 -23.07
C CYS A 416 -1.27 6.38 -21.68
N VAL A 417 -2.09 5.99 -20.70
CA VAL A 417 -1.63 5.67 -19.34
C VAL A 417 -0.71 4.46 -19.38
N LYS A 418 -1.14 3.34 -20.01
CA LYS A 418 -0.31 2.14 -20.20
C LYS A 418 1.04 2.48 -20.84
N ALA A 419 1.02 3.18 -21.98
CA ALA A 419 2.24 3.52 -22.71
C ALA A 419 3.18 4.38 -21.85
N THR A 420 2.64 5.36 -21.13
CA THR A 420 3.42 6.23 -20.23
C THR A 420 4.00 5.46 -19.05
N CYS A 421 3.24 4.55 -18.44
CA CYS A 421 3.73 3.69 -17.37
C CYS A 421 4.88 2.79 -17.82
N LEU A 422 4.73 2.11 -18.96
CA LEU A 422 5.74 1.19 -19.47
C LEU A 422 7.01 1.92 -19.90
N ASP A 423 6.89 3.08 -20.55
CA ASP A 423 8.06 3.89 -20.89
C ASP A 423 8.77 4.40 -19.63
N GLY A 424 8.01 4.87 -18.62
CA GLY A 424 8.56 5.28 -17.32
C GLY A 424 9.35 4.16 -16.64
N LEU A 425 8.82 2.93 -16.63
CA LEU A 425 9.51 1.74 -16.13
C LEU A 425 10.77 1.42 -16.95
N SER A 426 10.69 1.51 -18.29
CA SER A 426 11.84 1.24 -19.18
C SER A 426 12.99 2.25 -18.98
N LEU A 427 12.66 3.49 -18.62
CA LEU A 427 13.60 4.55 -18.25
C LEU A 427 14.13 4.39 -16.81
N GLY A 428 13.64 3.39 -16.08
CA GLY A 428 14.08 3.03 -14.74
C GLY A 428 13.49 3.91 -13.64
N TYR A 429 12.35 4.58 -13.86
CA TYR A 429 11.63 5.23 -12.77
C TYR A 429 10.81 4.20 -11.98
N ASN A 430 10.60 4.47 -10.69
CA ASN A 430 9.56 3.80 -9.95
C ASN A 430 8.22 4.31 -10.49
N VAL A 431 7.33 3.41 -10.90
CA VAL A 431 6.04 3.79 -11.50
C VAL A 431 4.89 3.24 -10.69
N ILE A 432 3.97 4.13 -10.33
CA ILE A 432 2.75 3.85 -9.59
C ILE A 432 1.56 4.26 -10.47
N MET A 433 0.77 3.30 -10.94
CA MET A 433 -0.50 3.58 -11.61
C MET A 433 -1.62 3.65 -10.57
N ILE A 434 -2.36 4.77 -10.57
CA ILE A 434 -3.42 5.03 -9.59
C ILE A 434 -4.79 4.62 -10.17
N GLU A 435 -5.21 3.39 -9.91
CA GLU A 435 -6.28 2.71 -10.67
C GLU A 435 -7.65 3.39 -10.55
N ASP A 436 -8.01 3.88 -9.35
CA ASP A 436 -9.30 4.53 -9.11
C ASP A 436 -9.35 5.92 -9.75
N SER A 437 -8.18 6.47 -10.09
CA SER A 437 -7.95 7.71 -10.83
C SER A 437 -7.69 7.48 -12.33
N CYS A 438 -7.94 6.27 -12.84
CA CYS A 438 -7.80 5.91 -14.25
C CYS A 438 -9.08 5.30 -14.83
N ARG A 439 -9.34 5.50 -16.12
CA ARG A 439 -10.38 4.76 -16.87
C ARG A 439 -9.86 4.40 -18.26
N GLY A 440 -10.17 3.20 -18.73
CA GLY A 440 -9.80 2.72 -20.06
C GLY A 440 -10.98 2.64 -21.02
N ILE A 441 -10.69 2.41 -22.28
CA ILE A 441 -11.69 2.31 -23.35
C ILE A 441 -12.39 0.96 -23.27
N ASP A 442 -11.61 -0.12 -23.19
CA ASP A 442 -12.13 -1.48 -23.06
C ASP A 442 -11.70 -2.11 -21.72
N LYS A 443 -12.61 -2.88 -21.12
CA LYS A 443 -12.39 -3.50 -19.80
C LYS A 443 -11.30 -4.56 -19.85
N ASN A 444 -11.27 -5.42 -20.88
CA ASN A 444 -10.28 -6.50 -20.96
C ASN A 444 -8.90 -5.91 -21.23
N ASN A 445 -8.79 -4.98 -22.17
CA ASN A 445 -7.53 -4.28 -22.45
C ASN A 445 -7.02 -3.50 -21.23
N THR A 446 -7.93 -2.96 -20.41
CA THR A 446 -7.59 -2.28 -19.15
C THR A 446 -6.96 -3.24 -18.14
N GLU A 447 -7.53 -4.43 -17.96
CA GLU A 447 -6.96 -5.43 -17.05
C GLU A 447 -5.64 -6.01 -17.58
N GLU A 448 -5.52 -6.22 -18.89
CA GLU A 448 -4.25 -6.59 -19.54
C GLU A 448 -3.18 -5.51 -19.35
N ALA A 449 -3.55 -4.23 -19.48
CA ALA A 449 -2.64 -3.11 -19.24
C ALA A 449 -2.10 -3.10 -17.81
N LYS A 450 -2.98 -3.27 -16.81
CA LYS A 450 -2.59 -3.36 -15.39
C LYS A 450 -1.64 -4.52 -15.16
N LYS A 451 -1.97 -5.71 -15.68
CA LYS A 451 -1.13 -6.90 -15.57
C LYS A 451 0.26 -6.66 -16.16
N LEU A 452 0.34 -6.07 -17.34
CA LEU A 452 1.60 -5.78 -18.00
C LEU A 452 2.45 -4.77 -17.21
N ILE A 453 1.82 -3.75 -16.62
CA ILE A 453 2.52 -2.79 -15.73
C ILE A 453 3.11 -3.52 -14.51
N ILE A 454 2.35 -4.40 -13.87
CA ILE A 454 2.79 -5.18 -12.70
C ILE A 454 3.95 -6.12 -13.08
N GLU A 455 3.84 -6.83 -14.21
CA GLU A 455 4.87 -7.73 -14.72
C GLU A 455 6.19 -7.00 -15.03
N ASN A 456 6.11 -5.74 -15.46
CA ASN A 456 7.29 -4.88 -15.70
C ASN A 456 7.78 -4.16 -14.43
N GLY A 457 7.23 -4.48 -13.26
CA GLY A 457 7.70 -3.97 -11.97
C GLY A 457 7.02 -2.69 -11.47
N GLY A 458 5.96 -2.22 -12.14
CA GLY A 458 5.13 -1.13 -11.66
C GLY A 458 4.20 -1.54 -10.53
N LEU A 459 3.82 -0.58 -9.69
CA LEU A 459 2.79 -0.73 -8.67
C LEU A 459 1.44 -0.27 -9.22
N VAL A 460 0.41 -1.11 -9.15
CA VAL A 460 -0.98 -0.70 -9.41
C VAL A 460 -1.70 -0.62 -8.07
N THR A 461 -2.22 0.55 -7.72
CA THR A 461 -2.87 0.77 -6.42
C THR A 461 -3.90 1.89 -6.48
N ASN A 462 -4.57 2.19 -5.37
CA ASN A 462 -5.62 3.22 -5.29
C ASN A 462 -5.12 4.52 -4.62
N SER A 463 -5.91 5.58 -4.75
CA SER A 463 -5.59 6.90 -4.21
C SER A 463 -5.42 6.92 -2.68
N ASN A 464 -6.11 6.06 -1.93
CA ASN A 464 -5.94 5.95 -0.48
C ASN A 464 -4.55 5.44 -0.10
N HIS A 465 -4.06 4.40 -0.78
CA HIS A 465 -2.71 3.90 -0.53
C HIS A 465 -1.62 4.93 -0.91
N VAL A 466 -1.84 5.70 -1.98
CA VAL A 466 -0.95 6.81 -2.35
C VAL A 466 -0.82 7.85 -1.24
N PHE A 467 -1.89 8.15 -0.50
CA PHE A 467 -1.81 9.03 0.67
C PHE A 467 -0.78 8.53 1.68
N SER A 468 -0.84 7.24 2.02
CA SER A 468 0.08 6.67 2.99
C SER A 468 1.52 6.58 2.45
N LEU A 469 1.71 6.26 1.17
CA LEU A 469 3.06 6.22 0.56
C LEU A 469 3.74 7.59 0.59
N VAL A 470 3.02 8.66 0.23
CA VAL A 470 3.61 9.98 0.03
C VAL A 470 3.59 10.82 1.31
N ASN A 471 2.46 10.91 2.01
CA ASN A 471 2.32 11.80 3.16
C ASN A 471 2.77 11.15 4.48
N GLU A 472 2.59 9.83 4.64
CA GLU A 472 3.03 9.10 5.84
C GLU A 472 4.43 8.49 5.65
N GLU A 473 5.08 8.74 4.51
CA GLU A 473 6.39 8.20 4.14
C GLU A 473 6.46 6.64 4.25
N LYS A 474 5.33 5.94 4.06
CA LYS A 474 5.31 4.46 4.06
C LYS A 474 6.05 3.90 2.85
N ARG A 475 6.68 2.74 3.04
CA ARG A 475 7.45 2.06 1.99
C ARG A 475 6.62 1.03 1.26
N SER A 476 7.00 0.74 0.01
CA SER A 476 6.44 -0.34 -0.79
C SER A 476 7.54 -1.30 -1.21
N LEU A 477 7.40 -2.58 -0.87
CA LEU A 477 8.33 -3.64 -1.25
C LEU A 477 8.54 -3.71 -2.76
N ILE A 478 7.49 -3.47 -3.54
CA ILE A 478 7.55 -3.47 -5.00
C ILE A 478 8.46 -2.34 -5.52
N LEU A 479 8.29 -1.12 -5.00
CA LEU A 479 9.11 0.03 -5.40
C LEU A 479 10.56 -0.12 -4.91
N ASP A 480 10.74 -0.64 -3.71
CA ASP A 480 12.05 -0.89 -3.13
C ASP A 480 12.81 -2.01 -3.85
N HIS A 481 12.11 -3.03 -4.35
CA HIS A 481 12.68 -4.05 -5.22
C HIS A 481 13.22 -3.42 -6.52
N GLN A 482 12.48 -2.52 -7.15
CA GLN A 482 12.94 -1.81 -8.35
C GLN A 482 14.15 -0.92 -8.05
N ALA A 483 14.11 -0.18 -6.94
CA ALA A 483 15.22 0.65 -6.51
C ALA A 483 16.49 -0.18 -6.26
N ALA A 484 16.37 -1.38 -5.66
CA ALA A 484 17.48 -2.30 -5.45
C ALA A 484 18.10 -2.75 -6.79
N LYS A 485 17.27 -3.18 -7.76
CA LYS A 485 17.73 -3.56 -9.10
C LYS A 485 18.47 -2.42 -9.79
N LYS A 486 17.90 -1.21 -9.78
CA LYS A 486 18.48 -0.02 -10.42
C LYS A 486 19.82 0.41 -9.83
N HIS A 487 19.96 0.37 -8.50
CA HIS A 487 21.11 0.97 -7.82
C HIS A 487 22.28 0.03 -7.60
N PHE A 488 22.06 -1.29 -7.71
CA PHE A 488 23.05 -2.29 -7.33
C PHE A 488 23.34 -3.33 -8.41
N VAL A 489 22.47 -3.50 -9.40
CA VAL A 489 22.76 -4.31 -10.59
C VAL A 489 23.38 -3.39 -11.66
N LYS A 490 24.56 -3.75 -12.17
CA LYS A 490 25.12 -3.03 -13.33
C LYS A 490 24.17 -3.24 -14.51
N PRO A 491 23.85 -2.21 -15.31
CA PRO A 491 23.10 -2.43 -16.54
C PRO A 491 23.89 -3.44 -17.39
N SER A 492 23.26 -4.58 -17.67
CA SER A 492 23.71 -5.46 -18.74
C SER A 492 23.64 -4.64 -20.01
N ILE A 493 24.80 -4.32 -20.57
CA ILE A 493 24.89 -3.77 -21.92
C ILE A 493 24.11 -4.75 -22.81
N PRO A 494 23.05 -4.32 -23.52
CA PRO A 494 22.43 -5.18 -24.51
C PRO A 494 23.50 -5.56 -25.52
N ILE A 495 23.85 -6.85 -25.58
CA ILE A 495 24.63 -7.40 -26.68
C ILE A 495 23.69 -7.47 -27.87
N ASP A 496 23.44 -6.33 -28.50
CA ASP A 496 22.82 -6.26 -29.82
C ASP A 496 23.39 -5.06 -30.56
N ASN A 497 24.59 -5.26 -31.11
CA ASN A 497 25.09 -4.63 -32.33
C ASN A 497 26.46 -5.21 -32.70
N LYS A 498 26.50 -6.51 -33.00
CA LYS A 498 27.63 -7.12 -33.73
C LYS A 498 27.27 -7.65 -35.13
N ASN A 499 26.05 -7.47 -35.61
CA ASN A 499 25.64 -7.89 -36.96
C ASN A 499 25.08 -6.74 -37.82
N ALA A 500 25.69 -5.56 -37.73
CA ALA A 500 25.49 -4.51 -38.73
C ALA A 500 26.82 -3.80 -38.95
N LEU A 501 27.74 -4.50 -39.65
CA LEU A 501 28.85 -3.97 -40.46
C LEU A 501 29.73 -5.17 -40.88
N ALA A 502 29.32 -5.82 -41.96
CA ALA A 502 30.20 -6.58 -42.85
C ALA A 502 29.47 -6.61 -44.22
N ASP A 503 29.95 -5.73 -45.10
CA ASP A 503 29.86 -5.69 -46.58
C ASP A 503 28.59 -6.14 -47.31
#